data_AF-A0A2H1VNW5-F1
#
_entry.id   AF-A0A2H1VNW5-F1
#
_cell.length_a   1.000
_cell.length_b   1.000
_cell.length_c   1.000
_cell.angle_alpha   90.00
_cell.angle_beta   90.00
_cell.angle_gamma   90.00
#
_symmetry.space_group_name_H-M   'P 1'
#
loop_
_entity.id
_entity.type
_entity.pdbx_description
1 polymer ?
#
loop_
_entity_poly.entity_id
_entity_poly.type
_entity_poly.pdbx_seq_one_letter_code
_entity_poly.pdbx_strand_id
1 'polypeptide(L)'
;MFTIHEGEVIYKEIYGSLRKQRFYVKPPEQSNVVVVDEEKFNDFANLFTRVFLPQGYPYSVSRDYSNYQIWDTAQAFCSTITGILATQEVLRGVGVGDTTATPLAATVTWVLKDGCGHLGKIYFAYTHGTHLDAYSKKWRLYADVLNDAAMCIEIALPAFKNYTTAVLCVSTVMKAIVGVAGGATRAAMTQHHAIRSNLADVSAKDSAQETAVNLIASLTALTIITIFGSSLTVFTTMMIFHIIFNYMAVRSVCLRTLNEPRFLQIIDTYLKEEIIAKPCTVNRNEPVVFLPIGPNSLDRQLCGFQIKIGHSMKKLVDKNPKAYFMINVKGVYKHNDYILVHCLETRKIYIYPRDSASSDSILCAYFHAVLYGIVICAINDIPLNIYKDPANILKPFPVICETLHQAEWSKVTVENVPLHSKFNYEPSFEVMEFLNKIVQREWVKVRVGLQKVGWEVNKNLLVVDEWRICTARLVATQISVGEKIIPEVVAHTAPNIRTFNQHDEVTDKQDKLKAYLIEPDTDNSESNIDDTGSSKAKREQDSPPRVYNDQVLSNN
;
A
#
# COMPACT_ATOMS: atom_id res chain seq x y z
N MET A 1 -43.42 28.12 19.49
CA MET A 1 -43.75 26.95 20.31
C MET A 1 -45.17 26.55 19.91
N PHE A 2 -45.33 25.67 18.92
CA PHE A 2 -46.64 25.16 18.52
C PHE A 2 -46.90 23.91 19.34
N THR A 3 -47.82 24.01 20.29
CA THR A 3 -48.31 22.92 21.13
C THR A 3 -49.07 21.90 20.27
N ILE A 4 -48.43 20.76 19.99
CA ILE A 4 -49.09 19.58 19.44
C ILE A 4 -49.86 18.94 20.60
N HIS A 5 -51.14 19.28 20.79
CA HIS A 5 -51.91 18.72 21.90
C HIS A 5 -53.02 17.72 21.54
N GLU A 6 -53.32 17.42 20.28
CA GLU A 6 -54.42 16.47 19.99
C GLU A 6 -54.23 15.53 18.78
N GLY A 7 -53.01 15.38 18.23
CA GLY A 7 -52.77 14.47 17.09
C GLY A 7 -51.87 13.27 17.43
N GLU A 8 -52.19 12.09 16.89
CA GLU A 8 -51.36 10.87 17.03
C GLU A 8 -50.16 10.96 16.08
N VAL A 9 -48.94 10.85 16.62
CA VAL A 9 -47.72 10.76 15.79
C VAL A 9 -47.63 9.35 15.23
N ILE A 10 -47.85 9.18 13.93
CA ILE A 10 -47.78 7.89 13.25
C ILE A 10 -46.31 7.51 13.02
N TYR A 11 -45.57 8.40 12.36
CA TYR A 11 -44.18 8.16 11.99
C TYR A 11 -43.33 9.38 12.27
N LYS A 12 -42.07 9.11 12.63
CA LYS A 12 -41.01 10.09 12.76
C LYS A 12 -39.93 9.77 11.73
N GLU A 13 -39.74 10.66 10.78
CA GLU A 13 -38.68 10.59 9.79
C GLU A 13 -37.52 11.50 10.22
N ILE A 14 -36.30 11.01 10.07
CA ILE A 14 -35.08 11.75 10.40
C ILE A 14 -34.22 11.76 9.15
N TYR A 15 -33.84 12.96 8.68
CA TYR A 15 -32.99 13.08 7.51
C TYR A 15 -31.51 12.96 7.88
N GLY A 16 -30.96 11.76 7.66
CA GLY A 16 -29.56 11.46 7.90
C GLY A 16 -29.18 11.55 9.38
N SER A 17 -28.03 12.13 9.67
CA SER A 17 -27.51 12.36 11.02
C SER A 17 -27.82 13.77 11.57
N LEU A 18 -28.57 14.57 10.81
CA LEU A 18 -28.93 15.93 11.15
C LEU A 18 -30.20 15.97 12.00
N ARG A 19 -30.43 17.10 12.68
CA ARG A 19 -31.63 17.35 13.50
C ARG A 19 -32.93 17.54 12.71
N LYS A 20 -32.88 17.51 11.37
CA LYS A 20 -34.08 17.63 10.52
C LYS A 20 -35.00 16.44 10.77
N GLN A 21 -36.06 16.70 11.52
CA GLN A 21 -37.08 15.74 11.89
C GLN A 21 -38.39 16.14 11.22
N ARG A 22 -39.06 15.13 10.70
CA ARG A 22 -40.39 15.28 10.11
C ARG A 22 -41.33 14.35 10.86
N PHE A 23 -42.42 14.92 11.35
CA PHE A 23 -43.46 14.18 12.05
C PHE A 23 -44.66 14.03 11.12
N TYR A 24 -45.14 12.81 11.00
CA TYR A 24 -46.37 12.48 10.29
C TYR A 24 -47.45 12.31 11.35
N VAL A 25 -48.28 13.32 11.52
CA VAL A 25 -49.29 13.41 12.59
C VAL A 25 -50.67 13.21 11.99
N LYS A 26 -51.50 12.38 12.63
CA LYS A 26 -52.93 12.25 12.32
C LYS A 26 -53.73 13.14 13.28
N PRO A 27 -54.36 14.22 12.79
CA PRO A 27 -55.28 15.00 13.60
C PRO A 27 -56.54 14.19 13.97
N PRO A 28 -57.21 14.51 15.09
CA PRO A 28 -58.29 13.69 15.65
C PRO A 28 -59.56 13.68 14.78
N GLU A 29 -59.76 14.71 13.94
CA GLU A 29 -60.96 14.87 13.10
C GLU A 29 -60.66 14.77 11.58
N GLN A 30 -59.45 14.37 11.19
CA GLN A 30 -59.05 14.28 9.78
C GLN A 30 -58.56 12.89 9.40
N SER A 31 -58.99 12.39 8.25
CA SER A 31 -58.46 11.15 7.66
C SER A 31 -57.06 11.32 7.06
N ASN A 32 -56.64 12.56 6.79
CA ASN A 32 -55.39 12.86 6.11
C ASN A 32 -54.25 13.10 7.11
N VAL A 33 -53.05 12.67 6.72
CA VAL A 33 -51.82 12.88 7.50
C VAL A 33 -51.31 14.30 7.30
N VAL A 34 -50.99 14.99 8.38
CA VAL A 34 -50.33 16.31 8.36
C VAL A 34 -48.84 16.14 8.61
N VAL A 35 -48.03 16.73 7.74
CA VAL A 35 -46.57 16.72 7.84
C VAL A 35 -46.13 17.95 8.62
N VAL A 36 -45.48 17.74 9.76
CA VAL A 36 -44.89 18.81 10.57
C VAL A 36 -43.37 18.73 10.44
N ASP A 37 -42.79 19.73 9.79
CA ASP A 37 -41.34 19.88 9.68
C ASP A 37 -40.82 20.67 10.90
N GLU A 38 -40.00 20.03 11.75
CA GLU A 38 -39.22 20.73 12.78
C GLU A 38 -37.89 21.22 12.16
N GLU A 39 -37.86 22.49 11.73
CA GLU A 39 -36.76 23.47 11.88
C GLU A 39 -36.64 24.49 10.72
N LYS A 40 -36.43 25.76 11.11
CA LYS A 40 -35.77 26.81 10.31
C LYS A 40 -34.27 26.67 10.48
N PHE A 41 -33.54 26.36 9.41
CA PHE A 41 -32.08 26.35 9.40
C PHE A 41 -31.51 27.66 8.86
N ASN A 42 -30.23 27.90 9.13
CA ASN A 42 -29.45 28.91 8.41
C ASN A 42 -29.13 28.33 7.01
N ASP A 43 -29.91 28.69 5.99
CA ASP A 43 -29.87 28.09 4.64
C ASP A 43 -28.46 28.03 4.05
N PHE A 44 -27.63 29.04 4.33
CA PHE A 44 -26.26 29.12 3.85
C PHE A 44 -25.34 28.04 4.43
N ALA A 45 -25.41 27.78 5.74
CA ALA A 45 -24.59 26.75 6.39
C ALA A 45 -24.98 25.34 5.91
N ASN A 46 -26.27 25.14 5.66
CA ASN A 46 -26.79 23.90 5.07
C ASN A 46 -26.33 23.73 3.62
N LEU A 47 -26.36 24.80 2.82
CA LEU A 47 -25.85 24.77 1.46
C LEU A 47 -24.35 24.46 1.45
N PHE A 48 -23.55 25.14 2.29
CA PHE A 48 -22.12 24.88 2.43
C PHE A 48 -21.83 23.42 2.77
N THR A 49 -22.51 22.88 3.79
CA THR A 49 -22.38 21.48 4.20
C THR A 49 -22.75 20.53 3.05
N ARG A 50 -23.82 20.80 2.31
CA ARG A 50 -24.24 19.95 1.19
C ARG A 50 -23.30 20.01 0.00
N VAL A 51 -22.69 21.16 -0.25
CA VAL A 51 -21.76 21.36 -1.37
C VAL A 51 -20.42 20.70 -1.05
N PHE A 52 -19.85 20.98 0.12
CA PHE A 52 -18.46 20.63 0.44
C PHE A 52 -18.28 19.41 1.33
N LEU A 53 -19.29 19.00 2.12
CA LEU A 53 -19.15 17.86 3.03
C LEU A 53 -19.91 16.63 2.51
N PRO A 54 -19.41 15.41 2.80
CA PRO A 54 -20.08 14.17 2.40
C PRO A 54 -21.47 14.02 2.99
N GLN A 55 -22.35 13.31 2.28
CA GLN A 55 -23.70 13.02 2.72
C GLN A 55 -23.65 12.25 4.05
N GLY A 56 -24.39 12.74 5.06
CA GLY A 56 -24.41 12.15 6.39
C GLY A 56 -23.28 12.59 7.32
N TYR A 57 -22.49 13.60 6.92
CA TYR A 57 -21.52 14.25 7.80
C TYR A 57 -22.17 14.70 9.12
N PRO A 58 -21.51 14.53 10.29
CA PRO A 58 -20.14 14.04 10.49
C PRO A 58 -19.99 12.51 10.58
N TYR A 59 -21.08 11.76 10.57
CA TYR A 59 -21.07 10.32 10.90
C TYR A 59 -20.86 9.39 9.69
N SER A 60 -20.76 9.96 8.49
CA SER A 60 -20.41 9.24 7.26
C SER A 60 -18.91 9.24 6.95
N VAL A 61 -18.13 9.99 7.73
CA VAL A 61 -16.68 10.06 7.62
C VAL A 61 -15.99 9.67 8.92
N SER A 62 -14.71 9.32 8.84
CA SER A 62 -13.88 9.10 10.01
C SER A 62 -13.74 10.36 10.88
N ARG A 63 -13.45 10.18 12.18
CA ARG A 63 -13.43 11.29 13.16
C ARG A 63 -12.29 12.29 12.94
N ASP A 64 -11.23 11.88 12.26
CA ASP A 64 -10.07 12.68 11.88
C ASP A 64 -10.26 13.48 10.59
N TYR A 65 -11.33 13.22 9.83
CA TYR A 65 -11.61 13.87 8.55
C TYR A 65 -11.56 15.40 8.63
N SER A 66 -12.26 16.00 9.60
CA SER A 66 -12.34 17.46 9.71
C SER A 66 -10.99 18.10 10.01
N ASN A 67 -10.23 17.52 10.95
CA ASN A 67 -8.91 18.02 11.29
C ASN A 67 -7.96 17.90 10.09
N TYR A 68 -8.01 16.77 9.38
CA TYR A 68 -7.24 16.59 8.16
C TYR A 68 -7.61 17.64 7.12
N GLN A 69 -8.89 17.80 6.78
CA GLN A 69 -9.35 18.70 5.72
C GLN A 69 -9.00 20.17 5.97
N ILE A 70 -9.02 20.62 7.24
CA ILE A 70 -8.62 22.00 7.59
C ILE A 70 -7.15 22.25 7.22
N TRP A 71 -6.26 21.33 7.62
CA TRP A 71 -4.84 21.46 7.33
C TRP A 71 -4.52 21.21 5.86
N ASP A 72 -5.20 20.25 5.23
CA ASP A 72 -5.06 19.94 3.80
C ASP A 72 -5.51 21.12 2.92
N THR A 73 -6.61 21.78 3.29
CA THR A 73 -7.08 23.00 2.64
C THR A 73 -6.07 24.14 2.78
N ALA A 74 -5.52 24.35 3.99
CA ALA A 74 -4.51 25.38 4.21
C ALA A 74 -3.22 25.09 3.43
N GLN A 75 -2.81 23.83 3.38
CA GLN A 75 -1.68 23.35 2.59
C GLN A 75 -1.91 23.60 1.10
N ALA A 76 -3.07 23.18 0.55
CA ALA A 76 -3.42 23.40 -0.84
C ALA A 76 -3.39 24.88 -1.22
N PHE A 77 -3.96 25.75 -0.38
CA PHE A 77 -3.93 27.21 -0.58
C PHE A 77 -2.50 27.76 -0.76
N CYS A 78 -1.57 27.37 0.12
CA CYS A 78 -0.18 27.76 0.00
C CYS A 78 0.47 27.20 -1.28
N SER A 79 0.22 25.93 -1.58
CA SER A 79 0.77 25.23 -2.75
C SER A 79 0.34 25.89 -4.06
N THR A 80 -0.92 26.30 -4.18
CA THR A 80 -1.44 26.99 -5.38
C THR A 80 -0.75 28.33 -5.58
N ILE A 81 -0.57 29.13 -4.51
CA ILE A 81 0.12 30.42 -4.60
C ILE A 81 1.57 30.24 -5.04
N THR A 82 2.31 29.32 -4.41
CA THR A 82 3.70 29.02 -4.80
C THR A 82 3.77 28.49 -6.23
N GLY A 83 2.82 27.67 -6.65
CA GLY A 83 2.75 27.11 -8.00
C GLY A 83 2.53 28.17 -9.08
N ILE A 84 1.70 29.19 -8.81
CA ILE A 84 1.47 30.30 -9.75
C ILE A 84 2.73 31.19 -9.84
N LEU A 85 3.37 31.50 -8.70
CA LEU A 85 4.64 32.26 -8.69
C LEU A 85 5.74 31.51 -9.47
N ALA A 86 5.87 30.20 -9.26
CA ALA A 86 6.81 29.37 -10.01
C ALA A 86 6.47 29.36 -11.51
N THR A 87 5.20 29.25 -11.86
CA THR A 87 4.75 29.30 -13.27
C THR A 87 5.12 30.62 -13.95
N GLN A 88 5.01 31.75 -13.26
CA GLN A 88 5.42 33.05 -13.79
C GLN A 88 6.92 33.05 -14.15
N GLU A 89 7.79 32.52 -13.29
CA GLU A 89 9.23 32.44 -13.56
C GLU A 89 9.55 31.38 -14.63
N VAL A 90 8.78 30.30 -14.74
CA VAL A 90 8.90 29.36 -15.86
C VAL A 90 8.63 30.05 -17.19
N LEU A 91 7.53 30.82 -17.28
CA LEU A 91 7.18 31.58 -18.49
C LEU A 91 8.27 32.59 -18.84
N ARG A 92 8.80 33.30 -17.84
CA ARG A 92 9.93 34.21 -18.02
C ARG A 92 11.19 33.48 -18.49
N GLY A 93 11.48 32.31 -17.92
CA GLY A 93 12.66 31.50 -18.23
C GLY A 93 12.65 30.91 -19.63
N VAL A 94 11.48 30.59 -20.19
CA VAL A 94 11.33 30.13 -21.60
C VAL A 94 11.24 31.29 -22.60
N GLY A 95 11.37 32.54 -22.14
CA GLY A 95 11.44 33.73 -23.00
C GLY A 95 10.08 34.33 -23.36
N VAL A 96 9.01 34.05 -22.60
CA VAL A 96 7.74 34.78 -22.80
C VAL A 96 7.98 36.26 -22.48
N GLY A 97 7.80 37.11 -23.50
CA GLY A 97 8.10 38.55 -23.43
C GLY A 97 9.45 38.95 -24.05
N ASP A 98 10.26 37.99 -24.53
CA ASP A 98 11.48 38.26 -25.30
C ASP A 98 11.19 38.30 -26.81
N THR A 99 11.67 39.34 -27.50
CA THR A 99 11.50 39.50 -28.96
C THR A 99 12.25 38.45 -29.78
N THR A 100 13.20 37.76 -29.17
CA THR A 100 14.03 36.72 -29.83
C THR A 100 13.50 35.30 -29.62
N ALA A 101 12.57 35.09 -28.69
CA ALA A 101 11.98 33.78 -28.42
C ALA A 101 10.92 33.42 -29.47
N THR A 102 10.98 32.19 -30.00
CA THR A 102 10.01 31.71 -31.00
C THR A 102 8.98 30.76 -30.38
N PRO A 103 7.71 30.79 -30.84
CA PRO A 103 6.70 29.82 -30.42
C PRO A 103 7.11 28.36 -30.68
N LEU A 104 7.87 28.11 -31.76
CA LEU A 104 8.38 26.78 -32.08
C LEU A 104 9.36 26.26 -31.02
N ALA A 105 10.33 27.09 -30.61
CA ALA A 105 11.29 26.71 -29.58
C ALA A 105 10.59 26.42 -28.24
N ALA A 106 9.64 27.28 -27.85
CA ALA A 106 8.82 27.05 -26.66
C ALA A 106 8.04 25.74 -26.76
N THR A 107 7.41 25.45 -27.90
CA THR A 107 6.66 24.21 -28.14
C THR A 107 7.56 22.98 -27.99
N VAL A 108 8.77 23.00 -28.55
CA VAL A 108 9.74 21.92 -28.40
C VAL A 108 10.10 21.71 -26.92
N THR A 109 10.34 22.78 -26.16
CA THR A 109 10.59 22.70 -24.72
C THR A 109 9.42 22.06 -23.96
N TRP A 110 8.17 22.42 -24.29
CA TRP A 110 6.97 21.83 -23.67
C TRP A 110 6.83 20.33 -23.99
N VAL A 111 7.02 19.93 -25.24
CA VAL A 111 6.96 18.51 -25.63
C VAL A 111 8.05 17.70 -24.93
N LEU A 112 9.28 18.21 -24.88
CA LEU A 112 10.40 17.51 -24.23
C LEU A 112 10.19 17.36 -22.72
N LYS A 113 9.80 18.43 -22.02
CA LYS A 113 9.59 18.35 -20.56
C LYS A 113 8.43 17.40 -20.22
N ASP A 114 7.35 17.42 -20.99
CA ASP A 114 6.17 16.58 -20.75
C ASP A 114 6.49 15.11 -21.07
N GLY A 115 7.26 14.87 -22.14
CA GLY A 115 7.79 13.54 -22.46
C GLY A 115 8.65 12.96 -21.33
N CYS A 116 9.59 13.74 -20.80
CA CYS A 116 10.37 13.35 -19.62
C CYS A 116 9.48 13.09 -18.40
N GLY A 117 8.51 13.98 -18.14
CA GLY A 117 7.54 13.81 -17.05
C GLY A 117 6.74 12.51 -17.15
N HIS A 118 6.24 12.16 -18.34
CA HIS A 118 5.52 10.91 -18.57
C HIS A 118 6.40 9.68 -18.34
N LEU A 119 7.65 9.68 -18.83
CA LEU A 119 8.59 8.59 -18.58
C LEU A 119 8.91 8.45 -17.10
N GLY A 120 9.12 9.57 -16.39
CA GLY A 120 9.34 9.60 -14.95
C GLY A 120 8.15 9.02 -14.17
N LYS A 121 6.93 9.37 -14.59
CA LYS A 121 5.68 8.85 -14.02
C LYS A 121 5.60 7.33 -14.11
N ILE A 122 5.82 6.78 -15.30
CA ILE A 122 5.76 5.34 -15.58
C ILE A 122 6.84 4.59 -14.80
N TYR A 123 8.08 5.10 -14.84
CA TYR A 123 9.20 4.49 -14.14
C TYR A 123 9.00 4.46 -12.61
N PHE A 124 8.49 5.56 -12.05
CA PHE A 124 8.21 5.63 -10.61
C PHE A 124 7.07 4.67 -10.21
N ALA A 125 5.99 4.63 -10.98
CA ALA A 125 4.89 3.70 -10.72
C ALA A 125 5.35 2.23 -10.76
N TYR A 126 6.19 1.88 -11.74
CA TYR A 126 6.78 0.53 -11.86
C TYR A 126 7.65 0.15 -10.65
N THR A 127 8.46 1.09 -10.14
CA THR A 127 9.46 0.80 -9.10
C THR A 127 8.92 0.91 -7.67
N HIS A 128 7.97 1.81 -7.42
CA HIS A 128 7.53 2.17 -6.05
C HIS A 128 6.02 2.00 -5.81
N GLY A 129 5.23 1.65 -6.82
CA GLY A 129 3.76 1.59 -6.72
C GLY A 129 3.25 0.74 -5.56
N THR A 130 3.87 -0.42 -5.32
CA THR A 130 3.49 -1.38 -4.26
C THR A 130 3.75 -0.86 -2.84
N HIS A 131 4.53 0.21 -2.68
CA HIS A 131 4.89 0.78 -1.38
C HIS A 131 4.06 2.01 -1.00
N LEU A 132 3.27 2.56 -1.92
CA LEU A 132 2.54 3.82 -1.70
C LEU A 132 1.43 3.67 -0.65
N ASP A 133 0.70 2.55 -0.68
CA ASP A 133 -0.34 2.26 0.33
C ASP A 133 0.25 2.01 1.72
N ALA A 134 1.35 1.25 1.79
CA ALA A 134 2.02 0.90 3.04
C ALA A 134 2.50 2.12 3.83
N TYR A 135 2.96 3.15 3.13
CA TYR A 135 3.60 4.32 3.72
C TYR A 135 2.91 5.63 3.31
N SER A 136 1.58 5.63 3.26
CA SER A 136 0.79 6.73 2.68
C SER A 136 1.07 8.10 3.32
N LYS A 137 1.15 8.16 4.65
CA LYS A 137 1.51 9.37 5.40
C LYS A 137 2.87 9.95 5.01
N LYS A 138 3.87 9.08 4.92
CA LYS A 138 5.25 9.45 4.57
C LYS A 138 5.33 9.92 3.11
N TRP A 139 4.72 9.16 2.20
CA TRP A 139 4.73 9.49 0.78
C TRP A 139 4.01 10.80 0.49
N ARG A 140 2.97 11.16 1.26
CA ARG A 140 2.34 12.48 1.18
C ARG A 140 3.31 13.61 1.53
N LEU A 141 3.99 13.50 2.68
CA LEU A 141 5.00 14.49 3.09
C LEU A 141 6.18 14.56 2.10
N TYR A 142 6.67 13.41 1.63
CA TYR A 142 7.76 13.34 0.67
C TYR A 142 7.38 13.94 -0.68
N ALA A 143 6.17 13.67 -1.18
CA ALA A 143 5.66 14.23 -2.43
C ALA A 143 5.64 15.76 -2.36
N ASP A 144 5.17 16.35 -1.26
CA ASP A 144 5.09 17.80 -1.13
C ASP A 144 6.47 18.45 -0.94
N VAL A 145 7.41 17.82 -0.22
CA VAL A 145 8.81 18.27 -0.19
C VAL A 145 9.44 18.23 -1.58
N LEU A 146 9.17 17.18 -2.36
CA LEU A 146 9.67 17.06 -3.73
C LEU A 146 9.01 18.10 -4.66
N ASN A 147 7.74 18.42 -4.44
CA ASN A 147 7.03 19.47 -5.17
C ASN A 147 7.66 20.84 -4.90
N ASP A 148 7.95 21.15 -3.65
CA ASP A 148 8.59 22.40 -3.24
C ASP A 148 9.99 22.53 -3.81
N ALA A 149 10.76 21.44 -3.82
CA ALA A 149 12.06 21.39 -4.48
C ALA A 149 11.95 21.65 -5.99
N ALA A 150 10.93 21.09 -6.65
CA ALA A 150 10.68 21.34 -8.07
C ALA A 150 10.31 22.82 -8.33
N MET A 151 9.46 23.41 -7.48
CA MET A 151 9.09 24.83 -7.57
C MET A 151 10.29 25.77 -7.28
N CYS A 152 11.20 25.39 -6.38
CA CYS A 152 12.44 26.13 -6.17
C CYS A 152 13.31 26.16 -7.43
N ILE A 153 13.43 25.01 -8.12
CA ILE A 153 14.15 24.90 -9.40
C ILE A 153 13.49 25.80 -10.46
N GLU A 154 12.17 25.79 -10.52
CA GLU A 154 11.39 26.61 -11.47
C GLU A 154 11.51 28.12 -11.22
N ILE A 155 11.55 28.55 -9.97
CA ILE A 155 11.81 29.96 -9.64
C ILE A 155 13.23 30.38 -10.02
N ALA A 156 14.21 29.48 -9.87
CA ALA A 156 15.58 29.74 -10.27
C ALA A 156 15.78 29.64 -11.81
N LEU A 157 14.77 29.22 -12.57
CA LEU A 157 14.89 28.93 -14.00
C LEU A 157 15.48 30.09 -14.84
N PRO A 158 15.12 31.37 -14.63
CA PRO A 158 15.70 32.49 -15.38
C PRO A 158 17.22 32.64 -15.23
N ALA A 159 17.83 32.07 -14.18
CA ALA A 159 19.28 32.06 -14.00
C ALA A 159 19.98 31.05 -14.93
N PHE A 160 19.26 30.05 -15.45
CA PHE A 160 19.80 28.95 -16.25
C PHE A 160 19.57 29.12 -17.77
N LYS A 161 19.83 30.32 -18.32
CA LYS A 161 19.48 30.69 -19.72
C LYS A 161 19.85 29.66 -20.80
N ASN A 162 21.01 29.00 -20.70
CA ASN A 162 21.48 28.01 -21.68
C ASN A 162 20.99 26.58 -21.40
N TYR A 163 20.41 26.33 -20.23
CA TYR A 163 20.01 25.01 -19.74
C TYR A 163 18.51 24.94 -19.38
N THR A 164 17.72 25.96 -19.72
CA THR A 164 16.29 26.08 -19.37
C THR A 164 15.52 24.80 -19.66
N THR A 165 15.62 24.24 -20.87
CA THR A 165 14.90 23.01 -21.23
C THR A 165 15.30 21.83 -20.35
N ALA A 166 16.60 21.62 -20.11
CA ALA A 166 17.07 20.50 -19.29
C ALA A 166 16.63 20.63 -17.82
N VAL A 167 16.75 21.83 -17.25
CA VAL A 167 16.30 22.13 -15.88
C VAL A 167 14.78 21.97 -15.73
N LEU A 168 14.03 22.37 -16.76
CA LEU A 168 12.58 22.22 -16.79
C LEU A 168 12.15 20.75 -16.95
N CYS A 169 12.89 19.93 -17.70
CA CYS A 169 12.67 18.48 -17.73
C CYS A 169 12.86 17.86 -16.33
N VAL A 170 13.91 18.26 -15.60
CA VAL A 170 14.17 17.75 -14.24
C VAL A 170 13.03 18.10 -13.28
N SER A 171 12.63 19.37 -13.21
CA SER A 171 11.51 19.80 -12.35
C SER A 171 10.18 19.14 -12.77
N THR A 172 9.93 18.95 -14.07
CA THR A 172 8.71 18.26 -14.55
C THR A 172 8.71 16.78 -14.18
N VAL A 173 9.85 16.09 -14.23
CA VAL A 173 9.99 14.71 -13.74
C VAL A 173 9.69 14.63 -12.24
N MET A 174 10.22 15.57 -11.46
CA MET A 174 9.93 15.66 -10.02
C MET A 174 8.43 15.82 -9.78
N LYS A 175 7.78 16.80 -10.42
CA LYS A 175 6.31 17.01 -10.33
C LYS A 175 5.50 15.81 -10.82
N ALA A 176 5.97 15.08 -11.83
CA ALA A 176 5.30 13.88 -12.30
C ALA A 176 5.32 12.76 -11.25
N ILE A 177 6.44 12.59 -10.54
CA ILE A 177 6.55 11.67 -9.39
C ILE A 177 5.59 12.11 -8.27
N VAL A 178 5.57 13.40 -7.95
CA VAL A 178 4.62 14.00 -6.98
C VAL A 178 3.19 13.65 -7.36
N GLY A 179 2.82 13.78 -8.64
CA GLY A 179 1.47 13.44 -9.10
C GLY A 179 1.06 11.98 -8.84
N VAL A 180 1.99 11.03 -8.97
CA VAL A 180 1.70 9.61 -8.68
C VAL A 180 1.61 9.36 -7.18
N ALA A 181 2.62 9.79 -6.44
CA ALA A 181 2.67 9.57 -5.00
C ALA A 181 1.53 10.30 -4.29
N GLY A 182 1.30 11.58 -4.62
CA GLY A 182 0.20 12.39 -4.11
C GLY A 182 -1.17 11.80 -4.46
N GLY A 183 -1.37 11.36 -5.72
CA GLY A 183 -2.62 10.73 -6.17
C GLY A 183 -2.92 9.41 -5.44
N ALA A 184 -1.94 8.51 -5.35
CA ALA A 184 -2.10 7.23 -4.67
C ALA A 184 -2.36 7.39 -3.16
N THR A 185 -1.58 8.26 -2.50
CA THR A 185 -1.73 8.50 -1.06
C THR A 185 -3.04 9.21 -0.72
N ARG A 186 -3.51 10.11 -1.59
CA ARG A 186 -4.84 10.71 -1.49
C ARG A 186 -5.93 9.65 -1.60
N ALA A 187 -5.84 8.74 -2.57
CA ALA A 187 -6.81 7.65 -2.70
C ALA A 187 -6.88 6.78 -1.43
N ALA A 188 -5.72 6.42 -0.85
CA ALA A 188 -5.65 5.69 0.41
C ALA A 188 -6.30 6.47 1.57
N MET A 189 -6.12 7.81 1.63
CA MET A 189 -6.71 8.67 2.65
C MET A 189 -8.23 8.79 2.49
N THR A 190 -8.71 8.98 1.27
CA THR A 190 -10.15 9.00 0.95
C THR A 190 -10.81 7.68 1.31
N GLN A 191 -10.14 6.55 1.05
CA GLN A 191 -10.61 5.23 1.46
C GLN A 191 -10.72 5.10 2.98
N HIS A 192 -9.74 5.59 3.74
CA HIS A 192 -9.80 5.61 5.21
C HIS A 192 -10.94 6.51 5.73
N HIS A 193 -11.16 7.66 5.10
CA HIS A 193 -12.21 8.59 5.49
C HIS A 193 -13.62 8.08 5.19
N ALA A 194 -13.80 7.23 4.19
CA ALA A 194 -15.09 6.69 3.81
C ALA A 194 -15.52 5.51 4.70
N ILE A 195 -16.41 5.75 5.67
CA ILE A 195 -16.84 4.73 6.64
C ILE A 195 -18.25 4.16 6.38
N ARG A 196 -19.01 4.70 5.41
CA ARG A 196 -20.37 4.22 5.07
C ARG A 196 -20.48 3.76 3.61
N SER A 197 -19.43 3.14 3.08
CA SER A 197 -19.36 2.75 1.66
C SER A 197 -19.59 3.96 0.72
N ASN A 198 -19.17 5.15 1.15
CA ASN A 198 -19.39 6.44 0.51
C ASN A 198 -18.10 6.97 -0.16
N LEU A 199 -17.23 6.08 -0.64
CA LEU A 199 -15.92 6.44 -1.18
C LEU A 199 -16.00 7.48 -2.30
N ALA A 200 -16.91 7.29 -3.25
CA ALA A 200 -17.10 8.20 -4.37
C ALA A 200 -17.57 9.59 -3.92
N ASP A 201 -18.48 9.66 -2.94
CA ASP A 201 -18.96 10.92 -2.37
C ASP A 201 -17.83 11.64 -1.63
N VAL A 202 -17.09 10.96 -0.75
CA VAL A 202 -15.91 11.55 -0.09
C VAL A 202 -14.90 12.07 -1.10
N SER A 203 -14.61 11.31 -2.15
CA SER A 203 -13.70 11.72 -3.23
C SER A 203 -14.20 12.95 -4.00
N ALA A 204 -15.50 12.99 -4.32
CA ALA A 204 -16.10 14.10 -5.04
C ALA A 204 -16.10 15.39 -4.20
N LYS A 205 -16.39 15.28 -2.91
CA LYS A 205 -16.38 16.40 -1.96
C LYS A 205 -14.98 16.94 -1.70
N ASP A 206 -14.01 16.06 -1.55
CA ASP A 206 -12.59 16.40 -1.44
C ASP A 206 -12.11 17.17 -2.69
N SER A 207 -12.46 16.70 -3.89
CA SER A 207 -12.16 17.39 -5.15
C SER A 207 -12.84 18.77 -5.26
N ALA A 208 -14.10 18.89 -4.80
CA ALA A 208 -14.80 20.16 -4.76
C ALA A 208 -14.17 21.17 -3.78
N GLN A 209 -13.71 20.71 -2.60
CA GLN A 209 -12.99 21.53 -1.64
C GLN A 209 -11.68 22.05 -2.24
N GLU A 210 -10.86 21.16 -2.80
CA GLU A 210 -9.60 21.52 -3.46
C GLU A 210 -9.83 22.54 -4.61
N THR A 211 -10.85 22.32 -5.43
CA THR A 211 -11.19 23.24 -6.54
C THR A 211 -11.55 24.64 -6.03
N ALA A 212 -12.36 24.73 -4.97
CA ALA A 212 -12.73 26.02 -4.39
C ALA A 212 -11.52 26.74 -3.78
N VAL A 213 -10.65 26.01 -3.08
CA VAL A 213 -9.42 26.54 -2.50
C VAL A 213 -8.47 27.04 -3.58
N ASN A 214 -8.27 26.26 -4.65
CA ASN A 214 -7.46 26.64 -5.79
C ASN A 214 -7.96 27.93 -6.44
N LEU A 215 -9.27 28.10 -6.58
CA LEU A 215 -9.86 29.34 -7.13
C LEU A 215 -9.53 30.56 -6.25
N ILE A 216 -9.76 30.47 -4.95
CA ILE A 216 -9.49 31.56 -4.00
C ILE A 216 -7.99 31.87 -3.94
N ALA A 217 -7.15 30.85 -3.89
CA ALA A 217 -5.71 30.98 -3.88
C ALA A 217 -5.18 31.60 -5.18
N SER A 218 -5.78 31.27 -6.33
CA SER A 218 -5.40 31.85 -7.63
C SER A 218 -5.71 33.35 -7.70
N LEU A 219 -6.89 33.78 -7.24
CA LEU A 219 -7.24 35.20 -7.15
C LEU A 219 -6.31 35.95 -6.19
N THR A 220 -5.95 35.29 -5.08
CA THR A 220 -4.99 35.82 -4.11
C THR A 220 -3.59 35.96 -4.73
N ALA A 221 -3.10 34.93 -5.42
CA ALA A 221 -1.81 34.94 -6.10
C ALA A 221 -1.73 36.03 -7.17
N LEU A 222 -2.80 36.24 -7.94
CA LEU A 222 -2.88 37.33 -8.92
C LEU A 222 -2.76 38.70 -8.24
N THR A 223 -3.44 38.89 -7.11
CA THR A 223 -3.34 40.12 -6.31
C THR A 223 -1.92 40.32 -5.76
N ILE A 224 -1.27 39.25 -5.31
CA ILE A 224 0.13 39.29 -4.86
C ILE A 224 1.07 39.69 -6.00
N ILE A 225 0.96 39.05 -7.16
CA ILE A 225 1.83 39.32 -8.32
C ILE A 225 1.67 40.76 -8.81
N THR A 226 0.45 41.29 -8.81
CA THR A 226 0.18 42.66 -9.27
C THR A 226 0.72 43.73 -8.31
N ILE A 227 0.70 43.48 -6.99
CA ILE A 227 1.16 44.45 -5.99
C ILE A 227 2.67 44.32 -5.72
N PHE A 228 3.16 43.10 -5.54
CA PHE A 228 4.51 42.82 -5.05
C PHE A 228 5.45 42.24 -6.13
N GLY A 229 4.94 41.90 -7.31
CA GLY A 229 5.71 41.21 -8.35
C GLY A 229 6.15 39.81 -7.92
N SER A 230 7.27 39.36 -8.49
CA SER A 230 7.90 38.08 -8.13
C SER A 230 8.70 38.24 -6.83
N SER A 231 8.01 38.02 -5.71
CA SER A 231 8.61 38.12 -4.37
C SER A 231 9.08 36.76 -3.86
N LEU A 232 10.39 36.57 -3.79
CA LEU A 232 11.00 35.38 -3.18
C LEU A 232 10.59 35.22 -1.71
N THR A 233 10.40 36.33 -0.99
CA THR A 233 9.94 36.31 0.41
C THR A 233 8.56 35.69 0.54
N VAL A 234 7.62 36.06 -0.33
CA VAL A 234 6.27 35.47 -0.34
C VAL A 234 6.34 33.99 -0.69
N PHE A 235 7.12 33.63 -1.71
CA PHE A 235 7.31 32.23 -2.10
C PHE A 235 7.86 31.38 -0.94
N THR A 236 8.97 31.79 -0.32
CA THR A 236 9.59 31.03 0.78
C THR A 236 8.66 30.94 2.00
N THR A 237 7.92 32.00 2.31
CA THR A 237 6.95 31.98 3.42
C THR A 237 5.82 30.99 3.16
N MET A 238 5.23 31.02 1.96
CA MET A 238 4.16 30.08 1.58
C MET A 238 4.66 28.64 1.53
N MET A 239 5.89 28.41 1.06
CA MET A 239 6.53 27.10 1.07
C MET A 239 6.74 26.55 2.50
N ILE A 240 7.17 27.39 3.44
CA ILE A 240 7.29 26.98 4.85
C ILE A 240 5.92 26.59 5.42
N PHE A 241 4.89 27.40 5.18
CA PHE A 241 3.53 27.08 5.63
C PHE A 241 2.97 25.84 4.96
N HIS A 242 3.22 25.64 3.67
CA HIS A 242 2.85 24.44 2.92
C HIS A 242 3.34 23.15 3.61
N ILE A 243 4.63 23.08 3.95
CA ILE A 243 5.21 21.91 4.64
C ILE A 243 4.67 21.76 6.07
N ILE A 244 4.52 22.86 6.81
CA ILE A 244 3.98 22.83 8.18
C ILE A 244 2.55 22.30 8.19
N PHE A 245 1.69 22.83 7.32
CA PHE A 245 0.29 22.41 7.23
C PHE A 245 0.17 20.97 6.75
N ASN A 246 0.98 20.53 5.78
CA ASN A 246 1.01 19.13 5.39
C ASN A 246 1.41 18.21 6.56
N TYR A 247 2.46 18.58 7.30
CA TYR A 247 2.87 17.85 8.50
C TYR A 247 1.71 17.75 9.51
N MET A 248 1.00 18.85 9.76
CA MET A 248 -0.17 18.84 10.65
C MET A 248 -1.32 17.98 10.11
N ALA A 249 -1.60 18.04 8.80
CA ALA A 249 -2.62 17.22 8.14
C ALA A 249 -2.32 15.73 8.33
N VAL A 250 -1.14 15.28 7.93
CA VAL A 250 -0.72 13.86 8.02
C VAL A 250 -0.71 13.36 9.47
N ARG A 251 -0.33 14.22 10.43
CA ARG A 251 -0.29 13.88 11.86
C ARG A 251 -1.67 13.81 12.52
N SER A 252 -2.68 14.46 11.94
CA SER A 252 -4.06 14.39 12.42
C SER A 252 -4.75 13.06 12.09
N VAL A 253 -4.25 12.34 11.07
CA VAL A 253 -4.85 11.10 10.57
C VAL A 253 -4.53 9.94 11.51
N CYS A 254 -5.56 9.18 11.86
CA CYS A 254 -5.52 7.98 12.69
C CYS A 254 -5.93 6.76 11.87
N LEU A 255 -5.01 6.24 11.05
CA LEU A 255 -5.23 5.05 10.22
C LEU A 255 -5.38 3.78 11.07
N ARG A 256 -6.33 2.92 10.70
CA ARG A 256 -6.63 1.65 11.41
C ARG A 256 -5.97 0.41 10.83
N THR A 257 -5.33 0.55 9.68
CA THR A 257 -4.61 -0.53 8.99
C THR A 257 -3.19 -0.67 9.53
N LEU A 258 -2.67 -1.89 9.62
CA LEU A 258 -1.31 -2.16 10.08
C LEU A 258 -0.31 -2.13 8.91
N ASN A 259 0.62 -1.17 8.97
CA ASN A 259 1.86 -1.20 8.18
C ASN A 259 3.02 -1.64 9.10
N GLU A 260 4.21 -1.79 8.54
CA GLU A 260 5.40 -2.25 9.28
C GLU A 260 5.71 -1.38 10.53
N PRO A 261 5.86 -0.03 10.44
CA PRO A 261 6.17 0.80 11.60
C PRO A 261 5.12 0.72 12.70
N ARG A 262 3.83 0.80 12.35
CA ARG A 262 2.74 0.74 13.33
C ARG A 262 2.70 -0.62 14.00
N PHE A 263 2.91 -1.70 13.23
CA PHE A 263 2.85 -3.04 13.78
C PHE A 263 4.04 -3.34 14.70
N LEU A 264 5.26 -2.98 14.30
CA LEU A 264 6.44 -3.10 15.14
C LEU A 264 6.30 -2.33 16.45
N GLN A 265 5.74 -1.11 16.42
CA GLN A 265 5.50 -0.34 17.63
C GLN A 265 4.47 -1.02 18.56
N ILE A 266 3.42 -1.63 18.00
CA ILE A 266 2.46 -2.40 18.80
C ILE A 266 3.13 -3.63 19.42
N ILE A 267 3.96 -4.34 18.65
CA ILE A 267 4.68 -5.51 19.14
C ILE A 267 5.65 -5.12 20.26
N ASP A 268 6.41 -4.03 20.08
CA ASP A 268 7.32 -3.51 21.11
C ASP A 268 6.55 -3.14 22.40
N THR A 269 5.43 -2.44 22.26
CA THR A 269 4.56 -2.08 23.40
C THR A 269 3.97 -3.33 24.06
N TYR A 270 3.52 -4.31 23.28
CA TYR A 270 2.96 -5.56 23.79
C TYR A 270 4.00 -6.37 24.56
N LEU A 271 5.22 -6.49 24.04
CA LEU A 271 6.29 -7.26 24.69
C LEU A 271 6.83 -6.57 25.95
N LYS A 272 6.72 -5.24 26.03
CA LYS A 272 7.10 -4.47 27.22
C LYS A 272 5.98 -4.34 28.23
N GLU A 273 4.75 -4.12 27.83
CA GLU A 273 3.68 -3.70 28.76
C GLU A 273 2.52 -4.69 28.81
N GLU A 274 2.51 -5.72 27.96
CA GLU A 274 1.39 -6.65 27.77
C GLU A 274 0.08 -5.95 27.39
N ILE A 275 0.19 -4.75 26.81
CA ILE A 275 -0.92 -3.90 26.39
C ILE A 275 -0.89 -3.71 24.88
N ILE A 276 -2.06 -3.80 24.24
CA ILE A 276 -2.24 -3.42 22.83
C ILE A 276 -2.55 -1.93 22.74
N ALA A 277 -1.62 -1.18 22.14
CA ALA A 277 -1.74 0.27 21.97
C ALA A 277 -2.88 0.66 21.02
N LYS A 278 -3.51 1.81 21.29
CA LYS A 278 -4.61 2.35 20.47
C LYS A 278 -4.13 2.90 19.13
N PRO A 279 -4.94 2.81 18.04
CA PRO A 279 -4.61 3.39 16.73
C PRO A 279 -4.03 4.78 16.78
N CYS A 280 -4.68 5.71 17.48
CA CYS A 280 -4.26 7.11 17.44
C CYS A 280 -2.96 7.37 18.22
N THR A 281 -2.67 6.58 19.26
CA THR A 281 -1.40 6.64 19.99
C THR A 281 -0.24 6.21 19.09
N VAL A 282 -0.41 5.08 18.40
CA VAL A 282 0.62 4.55 17.49
C VAL A 282 0.78 5.46 16.27
N ASN A 283 -0.30 5.92 15.65
CA ASN A 283 -0.26 6.85 14.51
C ASN A 283 0.41 8.18 14.84
N ARG A 284 0.31 8.66 16.09
CA ARG A 284 1.01 9.87 16.55
C ARG A 284 2.50 9.65 16.76
N ASN A 285 2.93 8.42 16.99
CA ASN A 285 4.34 8.09 17.18
C ASN A 285 4.98 7.52 15.91
N GLU A 286 4.18 7.28 14.86
CA GLU A 286 4.64 6.82 13.55
C GLU A 286 5.70 7.79 12.97
N PRO A 287 6.85 7.28 12.53
CA PRO A 287 7.89 8.09 11.90
C PRO A 287 7.46 8.48 10.47
N VAL A 288 7.09 9.74 10.28
CA VAL A 288 6.58 10.25 8.98
C VAL A 288 7.63 10.98 8.12
N VAL A 289 8.73 11.44 8.70
CA VAL A 289 9.73 12.29 8.00
C VAL A 289 10.87 11.44 7.41
N PHE A 290 11.50 10.60 8.22
CA PHE A 290 12.58 9.72 7.78
C PHE A 290 12.31 8.30 8.26
N LEU A 291 12.25 7.37 7.32
CA LEU A 291 12.27 5.95 7.65
C LEU A 291 13.73 5.51 7.62
N PRO A 292 14.28 4.93 8.68
CA PRO A 292 15.61 4.38 8.59
C PRO A 292 15.59 3.15 7.67
N ILE A 293 16.41 3.17 6.61
CA ILE A 293 16.51 2.07 5.61
C ILE A 293 17.78 1.26 5.89
N GLY A 294 17.77 -0.03 5.55
CA GLY A 294 18.95 -0.88 5.58
C GLY A 294 19.33 -1.29 7.00
N PRO A 295 20.57 -1.09 7.46
CA PRO A 295 21.01 -1.55 8.78
C PRO A 295 20.28 -0.89 9.96
N ASN A 296 19.62 0.25 9.72
CA ASN A 296 18.83 0.97 10.72
C ASN A 296 17.34 0.65 10.67
N SER A 297 16.88 -0.31 9.85
CA SER A 297 15.45 -0.61 9.73
C SER A 297 14.79 -0.95 11.08
N LEU A 298 13.52 -0.58 11.22
CA LEU A 298 12.80 -0.66 12.50
C LEU A 298 12.70 -2.09 13.03
N ASP A 299 12.47 -3.05 12.13
CA ASP A 299 12.46 -4.48 12.44
C ASP A 299 13.82 -4.93 13.00
N ARG A 300 14.92 -4.52 12.37
CA ARG A 300 16.27 -4.83 12.80
C ARG A 300 16.64 -4.17 14.14
N GLN A 301 16.10 -2.99 14.43
CA GLN A 301 16.25 -2.38 15.76
C GLN A 301 15.49 -3.14 16.85
N LEU A 302 14.31 -3.69 16.53
CA LEU A 302 13.48 -4.41 17.50
C LEU A 302 13.94 -5.86 17.71
N CYS A 303 14.14 -6.63 16.63
CA CYS A 303 14.43 -8.06 16.68
C CYS A 303 15.81 -8.47 16.15
N GLY A 304 16.64 -7.52 15.69
CA GLY A 304 17.99 -7.81 15.17
C GLY A 304 18.03 -8.31 13.72
N PHE A 305 16.87 -8.53 13.08
CA PHE A 305 16.73 -9.06 11.73
C PHE A 305 15.83 -8.19 10.86
N GLN A 306 16.11 -8.15 9.56
CA GLN A 306 15.21 -7.59 8.56
C GLN A 306 14.21 -8.66 8.11
N ILE A 307 12.92 -8.36 8.16
CA ILE A 307 11.85 -9.28 7.80
C ILE A 307 11.42 -9.04 6.35
N LYS A 308 11.26 -10.12 5.59
CA LYS A 308 10.93 -10.10 4.16
C LYS A 308 9.82 -11.11 3.88
N ILE A 309 8.72 -10.69 3.25
CA ILE A 309 7.54 -11.54 3.04
C ILE A 309 7.37 -11.81 1.54
N GLY A 310 7.10 -13.07 1.17
CA GLY A 310 6.65 -13.42 -0.18
C GLY A 310 7.73 -13.31 -1.27
N HIS A 311 9.01 -13.38 -0.89
CA HIS A 311 10.10 -13.40 -1.86
C HIS A 311 10.34 -14.81 -2.42
N SER A 312 11.03 -14.89 -3.56
CA SER A 312 11.44 -16.17 -4.15
C SER A 312 12.44 -16.91 -3.25
N MET A 313 12.13 -18.17 -2.95
CA MET A 313 13.03 -19.07 -2.22
C MET A 313 14.26 -19.48 -3.05
N LYS A 314 14.27 -19.23 -4.36
CA LYS A 314 15.40 -19.53 -5.24
C LYS A 314 16.72 -18.92 -4.74
N LYS A 315 16.69 -17.63 -4.36
CA LYS A 315 17.88 -16.93 -3.83
C LYS A 315 18.43 -17.56 -2.54
N LEU A 316 17.57 -18.22 -1.77
CA LEU A 316 17.97 -18.96 -0.59
C LEU A 316 18.58 -20.31 -0.99
N VAL A 317 17.96 -21.02 -1.93
CA VAL A 317 18.45 -22.31 -2.45
C VAL A 317 19.81 -22.17 -3.13
N ASP A 318 20.05 -21.08 -3.85
CA ASP A 318 21.33 -20.77 -4.49
C ASP A 318 22.49 -20.64 -3.47
N LYS A 319 22.18 -20.46 -2.18
CA LYS A 319 23.15 -20.47 -1.07
C LYS A 319 23.38 -21.87 -0.46
N ASN A 320 22.94 -22.93 -1.14
CA ASN A 320 23.08 -24.34 -0.72
C ASN A 320 22.51 -24.71 0.67
N PRO A 321 21.23 -24.41 0.98
CA PRO A 321 20.59 -24.94 2.17
C PRO A 321 20.45 -26.47 2.02
N LYS A 322 20.85 -27.22 3.05
CA LYS A 322 20.72 -28.69 3.06
C LYS A 322 19.24 -29.08 2.91
N ALA A 323 18.94 -30.07 2.07
CA ALA A 323 17.57 -30.56 1.87
C ALA A 323 16.89 -30.98 3.20
N TYR A 324 17.67 -31.58 4.11
CA TYR A 324 17.25 -31.92 5.47
C TYR A 324 16.68 -30.71 6.24
N PHE A 325 17.33 -29.54 6.15
CA PHE A 325 16.86 -28.32 6.79
C PHE A 325 15.48 -27.90 6.25
N MET A 326 15.31 -27.90 4.92
CA MET A 326 14.03 -27.54 4.30
C MET A 326 12.89 -28.49 4.69
N ILE A 327 13.17 -29.80 4.76
CA ILE A 327 12.19 -30.82 5.15
C ILE A 327 11.76 -30.62 6.61
N ASN A 328 12.70 -30.39 7.51
CA ASN A 328 12.39 -30.19 8.93
C ASN A 328 11.64 -28.88 9.18
N VAL A 329 12.06 -27.79 8.55
CA VAL A 329 11.34 -26.52 8.62
C VAL A 329 9.91 -26.68 8.10
N LYS A 330 9.72 -27.42 7.00
CA LYS A 330 8.38 -27.77 6.50
C LYS A 330 7.58 -28.57 7.54
N GLY A 331 8.22 -29.47 8.29
CA GLY A 331 7.62 -30.22 9.40
C GLY A 331 7.15 -29.31 10.54
N VAL A 332 7.99 -28.37 10.98
CA VAL A 332 7.68 -27.41 12.07
C VAL A 332 6.44 -26.57 11.74
N TYR A 333 6.31 -26.13 10.49
CA TYR A 333 5.23 -25.26 10.02
C TYR A 333 4.15 -25.99 9.22
N LYS A 334 3.95 -27.29 9.49
CA LYS A 334 2.98 -28.14 8.76
C LYS A 334 1.56 -27.59 8.81
N HIS A 335 1.16 -27.02 9.95
CA HIS A 335 -0.21 -26.53 10.21
C HIS A 335 -0.35 -25.01 10.09
N ASN A 336 0.72 -24.31 9.73
CA ASN A 336 0.71 -22.86 9.56
C ASN A 336 0.48 -22.51 8.09
N ASP A 337 -0.18 -21.39 7.83
CA ASP A 337 -0.31 -20.82 6.48
C ASP A 337 0.99 -20.17 5.97
N TYR A 338 2.12 -20.35 6.66
CA TYR A 338 3.38 -19.73 6.32
C TYR A 338 4.56 -20.55 6.81
N ILE A 339 5.73 -20.33 6.22
CA ILE A 339 7.00 -20.93 6.63
C ILE A 339 8.00 -19.81 6.92
N LEU A 340 8.71 -19.91 8.04
CA LEU A 340 9.80 -19.00 8.37
C LEU A 340 11.15 -19.64 8.07
N VAL A 341 12.02 -18.89 7.39
CA VAL A 341 13.40 -19.27 7.19
C VAL A 341 14.31 -18.09 7.47
N HIS A 342 15.37 -18.31 8.24
CA HIS A 342 16.32 -17.27 8.59
C HIS A 342 17.60 -17.43 7.78
N CYS A 343 18.32 -16.31 7.59
CA CYS A 343 19.65 -16.27 7.01
C CYS A 343 20.53 -15.40 7.92
N LEU A 344 21.38 -16.05 8.71
CA LEU A 344 22.25 -15.39 9.69
C LEU A 344 23.25 -14.43 9.03
N GLU A 345 23.82 -14.83 7.89
CA GLU A 345 24.79 -14.02 7.12
C GLU A 345 24.25 -12.63 6.78
N THR A 346 23.01 -12.59 6.29
CA THR A 346 22.38 -11.35 5.82
C THR A 346 21.52 -10.68 6.89
N ARG A 347 21.36 -11.33 8.06
CA ARG A 347 20.41 -10.97 9.11
C ARG A 347 19.01 -10.74 8.57
N LYS A 348 18.52 -11.69 7.76
CA LYS A 348 17.18 -11.64 7.18
C LYS A 348 16.34 -12.82 7.64
N ILE A 349 15.07 -12.56 7.92
CA ILE A 349 14.05 -13.60 8.12
C ILE A 349 13.08 -13.51 6.96
N TYR A 350 12.95 -14.60 6.22
CA TYR A 350 12.02 -14.75 5.12
C TYR A 350 10.76 -15.45 5.61
N ILE A 351 9.63 -14.81 5.35
CA ILE A 351 8.29 -15.36 5.53
C ILE A 351 7.81 -15.79 4.16
N TYR A 352 7.54 -17.08 4.00
CA TYR A 352 6.96 -17.64 2.78
C TYR A 352 5.49 -18.02 3.07
N PRO A 353 4.53 -17.17 2.68
CA PRO A 353 3.12 -17.49 2.83
C PRO A 353 2.72 -18.63 1.89
N ARG A 354 1.76 -19.44 2.32
CA ARG A 354 1.07 -20.41 1.47
C ARG A 354 0.04 -19.71 0.59
N ASP A 355 -0.41 -20.38 -0.45
CA ASP A 355 -1.54 -19.94 -1.29
C ASP A 355 -2.83 -19.69 -0.48
N SER A 356 -3.05 -20.43 0.62
CA SER A 356 -4.16 -20.25 1.56
C SER A 356 -4.04 -19.04 2.50
N ALA A 357 -2.91 -18.31 2.49
CA ALA A 357 -2.61 -17.33 3.52
C ALA A 357 -3.54 -16.11 3.50
N SER A 358 -4.23 -15.88 4.62
CA SER A 358 -5.07 -14.69 4.83
C SER A 358 -4.26 -13.49 5.35
N SER A 359 -4.84 -12.29 5.34
CA SER A 359 -4.24 -11.10 6.00
C SER A 359 -3.93 -11.35 7.48
N ASP A 360 -4.78 -12.11 8.18
CA ASP A 360 -4.57 -12.48 9.58
C ASP A 360 -3.33 -13.38 9.71
N SER A 361 -3.22 -14.36 8.82
CA SER A 361 -2.07 -15.28 8.76
C SER A 361 -0.76 -14.54 8.46
N ILE A 362 -0.79 -13.52 7.60
CA ILE A 362 0.38 -12.67 7.29
C ILE A 362 0.80 -11.84 8.50
N LEU A 363 -0.15 -11.23 9.21
CA LEU A 363 0.13 -10.49 10.44
C LEU A 363 0.67 -11.41 11.54
N CYS A 364 0.10 -12.60 11.70
CA CYS A 364 0.61 -13.64 12.59
C CYS A 364 2.03 -14.04 12.24
N ALA A 365 2.31 -14.26 10.95
CA ALA A 365 3.63 -14.64 10.46
C ALA A 365 4.68 -13.57 10.75
N TYR A 366 4.31 -12.30 10.59
CA TYR A 366 5.21 -11.18 10.89
C TYR A 366 5.46 -11.06 12.40
N PHE A 367 4.42 -11.20 13.23
CA PHE A 367 4.59 -11.28 14.70
C PHE A 367 5.52 -12.44 15.08
N HIS A 368 5.32 -13.62 14.49
CA HIS A 368 6.18 -14.78 14.70
C HIS A 368 7.64 -14.48 14.32
N ALA A 369 7.87 -13.89 13.15
CA ALA A 369 9.22 -13.56 12.69
C ALA A 369 9.94 -12.56 13.62
N VAL A 370 9.21 -11.60 14.20
CA VAL A 370 9.77 -10.68 15.21
C VAL A 370 10.22 -11.46 16.44
N LEU A 371 9.37 -12.29 17.03
CA LEU A 371 9.74 -13.10 18.21
C LEU A 371 10.88 -14.06 17.90
N TYR A 372 10.86 -14.67 16.71
CA TYR A 372 11.89 -15.58 16.26
C TYR A 372 13.25 -14.89 16.12
N GLY A 373 13.29 -13.68 15.56
CA GLY A 373 14.50 -12.86 15.51
C GLY A 373 15.06 -12.54 16.90
N ILE A 374 14.19 -12.17 17.84
CA ILE A 374 14.59 -11.88 19.23
C ILE A 374 15.20 -13.12 19.89
N VAL A 375 14.58 -14.30 19.71
CA VAL A 375 15.09 -15.57 20.26
C VAL A 375 16.46 -15.92 19.65
N ILE A 376 16.65 -15.78 18.34
CA ILE A 376 17.97 -16.02 17.70
C ILE A 376 19.02 -15.06 18.29
N CYS A 377 18.67 -13.80 18.50
CA CYS A 377 19.57 -12.82 19.12
C CYS A 377 19.89 -13.18 20.59
N ALA A 378 18.91 -13.65 21.36
CA ALA A 378 19.11 -14.05 22.76
C ALA A 378 20.05 -15.27 22.88
N ILE A 379 19.85 -16.28 22.04
CA ILE A 379 20.69 -17.49 22.01
C ILE A 379 22.16 -17.16 21.66
N ASN A 380 22.39 -16.06 20.92
CA ASN A 380 23.71 -15.60 20.48
C ASN A 380 24.25 -14.38 21.27
N ASP A 381 23.67 -14.03 22.42
CA ASP A 381 24.08 -12.90 23.28
C ASP A 381 24.08 -11.50 22.62
N ILE A 382 23.37 -11.36 21.51
CA ILE A 382 23.29 -10.08 20.81
C ILE A 382 22.47 -9.12 21.67
N PRO A 383 22.96 -7.91 21.98
CA PRO A 383 22.19 -6.96 22.77
C PRO A 383 20.98 -6.44 22.00
N LEU A 384 19.77 -6.62 22.56
CA LEU A 384 18.54 -5.96 22.13
C LEU A 384 17.92 -5.21 23.31
N ASN A 385 17.30 -4.06 23.02
CA ASN A 385 16.67 -3.21 24.04
C ASN A 385 15.55 -3.92 24.81
N ILE A 386 14.93 -4.94 24.20
CA ILE A 386 13.75 -5.59 24.76
C ILE A 386 14.03 -6.43 26.01
N TYR A 387 15.23 -7.02 26.12
CA TYR A 387 15.62 -7.85 27.27
C TYR A 387 16.89 -7.39 27.99
N LYS A 388 17.69 -6.47 27.44
CA LYS A 388 18.85 -5.89 28.14
C LYS A 388 18.54 -4.61 28.92
N ASP A 389 17.38 -4.00 28.71
CA ASP A 389 16.94 -2.87 29.53
C ASP A 389 16.61 -3.36 30.96
N PRO A 390 17.24 -2.79 32.00
CA PRO A 390 16.99 -3.16 33.40
C PRO A 390 15.52 -3.11 33.79
N ALA A 391 14.73 -2.23 33.18
CA ALA A 391 13.30 -2.12 33.44
C ALA A 391 12.46 -3.30 32.91
N ASN A 392 13.02 -4.12 32.03
CA ASN A 392 12.31 -5.23 31.36
C ASN A 392 12.70 -6.61 31.89
N ILE A 393 13.74 -6.74 32.72
CA ILE A 393 14.32 -8.03 33.14
C ILE A 393 13.28 -8.96 33.80
N LEU A 394 12.37 -8.42 34.62
CA LEU A 394 11.37 -9.22 35.35
C LEU A 394 10.13 -9.58 34.53
N LYS A 395 10.07 -9.19 33.25
CA LYS A 395 8.89 -9.43 32.40
C LYS A 395 8.92 -10.84 31.81
N PRO A 396 7.75 -11.46 31.54
CA PRO A 396 7.70 -12.87 31.13
C PRO A 396 8.50 -13.18 29.86
N PHE A 397 8.48 -12.31 28.85
CA PHE A 397 9.15 -12.57 27.58
C PHE A 397 10.70 -12.49 27.68
N PRO A 398 11.31 -11.47 28.30
CA PRO A 398 12.74 -11.47 28.63
C PRO A 398 13.19 -12.70 29.44
N VAL A 399 12.39 -13.14 30.42
CA VAL A 399 12.69 -14.36 31.20
C VAL A 399 12.72 -15.61 30.30
N ILE A 400 11.80 -15.72 29.34
CA ILE A 400 11.83 -16.80 28.33
C ILE A 400 13.11 -16.72 27.49
N CYS A 401 13.52 -15.52 27.05
CA CYS A 401 14.75 -15.34 26.29
C CYS A 401 15.99 -15.77 27.08
N GLU A 402 16.07 -15.44 28.37
CA GLU A 402 17.18 -15.84 29.24
C GLU A 402 17.17 -17.35 29.52
N THR A 403 15.99 -17.93 29.73
CA THR A 403 15.84 -19.38 29.91
C THR A 403 16.30 -20.14 28.66
N LEU A 404 15.89 -19.68 27.47
CA LEU A 404 16.32 -20.27 26.20
C LEU A 404 17.82 -20.08 25.98
N HIS A 405 18.37 -18.92 26.32
CA HIS A 405 19.81 -18.69 26.24
C HIS A 405 20.61 -19.70 27.07
N GLN A 406 20.15 -20.07 28.26
CA GLN A 406 20.83 -21.05 29.13
C GLN A 406 20.61 -22.50 28.69
N ALA A 407 19.58 -22.78 27.89
CA ALA A 407 19.22 -24.12 27.47
C ALA A 407 20.11 -24.65 26.33
N GLU A 408 20.81 -25.75 26.53
CA GLU A 408 21.67 -26.36 25.51
C GLU A 408 20.90 -26.85 24.29
N TRP A 409 19.71 -27.43 24.48
CA TRP A 409 18.84 -27.90 23.40
C TRP A 409 18.39 -26.78 22.45
N SER A 410 18.58 -25.52 22.85
CA SER A 410 18.21 -24.37 22.01
C SER A 410 19.24 -24.04 20.92
N LYS A 411 20.47 -24.52 21.06
CA LYS A 411 21.65 -24.12 20.28
C LYS A 411 22.11 -25.24 19.35
N VAL A 412 22.19 -24.95 18.06
CA VAL A 412 22.88 -25.77 17.07
C VAL A 412 24.10 -25.00 16.57
N THR A 413 25.29 -25.58 16.64
CA THR A 413 26.52 -24.90 16.17
C THR A 413 26.50 -24.73 14.66
N VAL A 414 26.78 -23.52 14.18
CA VAL A 414 26.89 -23.24 12.75
C VAL A 414 28.17 -23.88 12.20
N GLU A 415 28.05 -24.78 11.24
CA GLU A 415 29.19 -25.54 10.68
C GLU A 415 30.23 -24.66 9.98
N ASN A 416 29.83 -23.49 9.44
CA ASN A 416 30.70 -22.55 8.73
C ASN A 416 30.42 -21.10 9.19
N VAL A 417 30.90 -20.71 10.36
CA VAL A 417 30.74 -19.33 10.86
C VAL A 417 31.63 -18.38 10.02
N PRO A 418 31.07 -17.38 9.31
CA PRO A 418 31.88 -16.35 8.67
C PRO A 418 32.75 -15.64 9.71
N LEU A 419 34.02 -15.34 9.39
CA LEU A 419 35.02 -14.78 10.34
C LEU A 419 34.57 -13.50 11.11
N HIS A 420 33.51 -12.82 10.63
CA HIS A 420 32.96 -11.60 11.22
C HIS A 420 31.50 -11.73 11.70
N SER A 421 30.93 -12.95 11.69
CA SER A 421 29.57 -13.19 12.17
C SER A 421 29.53 -13.14 13.69
N LYS A 422 28.55 -12.40 14.23
CA LYS A 422 28.21 -12.43 15.67
C LYS A 422 27.26 -13.57 16.03
N PHE A 423 26.90 -14.42 15.07
CA PHE A 423 26.03 -15.57 15.27
C PHE A 423 26.85 -16.84 15.16
N ASN A 424 26.98 -17.55 16.28
CA ASN A 424 27.69 -18.82 16.42
C ASN A 424 26.72 -20.01 16.48
N TYR A 425 25.46 -19.74 16.83
CA TYR A 425 24.41 -20.73 17.04
C TYR A 425 23.20 -20.45 16.16
N GLU A 426 22.70 -21.49 15.52
CA GLU A 426 21.36 -21.57 14.92
C GLU A 426 20.35 -22.10 15.96
N PRO A 427 19.08 -21.68 15.88
CA PRO A 427 18.03 -22.26 16.71
C PRO A 427 17.75 -23.70 16.28
N SER A 428 17.61 -24.60 17.25
CA SER A 428 17.19 -25.98 16.98
C SER A 428 15.76 -26.07 16.47
N PHE A 429 15.42 -27.17 15.80
CA PHE A 429 14.05 -27.41 15.33
C PHE A 429 13.07 -27.53 16.50
N GLU A 430 13.51 -28.02 17.68
CA GLU A 430 12.65 -28.04 18.88
C GLU A 430 12.30 -26.61 19.34
N VAL A 431 13.25 -25.65 19.27
CA VAL A 431 12.98 -24.24 19.61
C VAL A 431 11.99 -23.64 18.63
N MET A 432 12.15 -23.93 17.34
CA MET A 432 11.22 -23.45 16.32
C MET A 432 9.81 -23.98 16.56
N GLU A 433 9.66 -25.26 16.92
CA GLU A 433 8.36 -25.86 17.25
C GLU A 433 7.76 -25.30 18.55
N PHE A 434 8.60 -25.13 19.59
CA PHE A 434 8.19 -24.53 20.85
C PHE A 434 7.70 -23.10 20.66
N LEU A 435 8.45 -22.28 19.92
CA LEU A 435 8.06 -20.91 19.61
C LEU A 435 6.79 -20.88 18.77
N ASN A 436 6.64 -21.78 17.79
CA ASN A 436 5.41 -21.90 17.02
C ASN A 436 4.20 -22.13 17.93
N LYS A 437 4.28 -23.05 18.89
CA LYS A 437 3.21 -23.32 19.85
C LYS A 437 2.87 -22.08 20.71
N ILE A 438 3.87 -21.32 21.15
CA ILE A 438 3.66 -20.08 21.90
C ILE A 438 2.95 -19.04 21.03
N VAL A 439 3.46 -18.80 19.82
CA VAL A 439 2.92 -17.79 18.90
C VAL A 439 1.48 -18.09 18.55
N GLN A 440 1.13 -19.35 18.26
CA GLN A 440 -0.25 -19.72 17.94
C GLN A 440 -1.21 -19.44 19.10
N ARG A 441 -0.76 -19.57 20.36
CA ARG A 441 -1.59 -19.26 21.53
C ARG A 441 -1.67 -17.75 21.79
N GLU A 442 -0.54 -17.06 21.72
CA GLU A 442 -0.45 -15.63 22.01
C GLU A 442 -1.09 -14.77 20.91
N TRP A 443 -0.97 -15.18 19.64
CA TRP A 443 -1.58 -14.46 18.52
C TRP A 443 -3.09 -14.34 18.67
N VAL A 444 -3.79 -15.34 19.20
CA VAL A 444 -5.23 -15.27 19.46
C VAL A 444 -5.56 -14.12 20.41
N LYS A 445 -4.77 -13.93 21.48
CA LYS A 445 -4.94 -12.82 22.43
C LYS A 445 -4.63 -11.48 21.77
N VAL A 446 -3.51 -11.39 21.07
CA VAL A 446 -3.07 -10.17 20.36
C VAL A 446 -4.11 -9.75 19.33
N ARG A 447 -4.60 -10.69 18.51
CA ARG A 447 -5.64 -10.47 17.50
C ARG A 447 -6.92 -9.93 18.10
N VAL A 448 -7.43 -10.57 19.15
CA VAL A 448 -8.65 -10.11 19.84
C VAL A 448 -8.43 -8.73 20.46
N GLY A 449 -7.25 -8.49 21.05
CA GLY A 449 -6.85 -7.19 21.58
C GLY A 449 -6.81 -6.09 20.52
N LEU A 450 -6.21 -6.36 19.35
CA LEU A 450 -6.16 -5.47 18.20
C LEU A 450 -7.57 -5.06 17.75
N GLN A 451 -8.47 -6.04 17.57
CA GLN A 451 -9.86 -5.79 17.17
C GLN A 451 -10.63 -4.99 18.22
N LYS A 452 -10.52 -5.35 19.51
CA LYS A 452 -11.19 -4.66 20.62
C LYS A 452 -10.78 -3.20 20.74
N VAL A 453 -9.53 -2.89 20.42
CA VAL A 453 -8.95 -1.55 20.49
C VAL A 453 -9.22 -0.73 19.22
N GLY A 454 -9.69 -1.37 18.14
CA GLY A 454 -10.16 -0.72 16.92
C GLY A 454 -9.20 -0.79 15.72
N TRP A 455 -8.23 -1.72 15.72
CA TRP A 455 -7.39 -2.03 14.57
C TRP A 455 -8.12 -2.93 13.57
N GLU A 456 -7.85 -2.74 12.29
CA GLU A 456 -8.31 -3.62 11.21
C GLU A 456 -7.30 -4.74 10.98
N VAL A 457 -7.72 -5.99 11.21
CA VAL A 457 -6.88 -7.19 11.04
C VAL A 457 -7.15 -7.90 9.70
N ASN A 458 -8.30 -7.64 9.08
CA ASN A 458 -8.70 -8.25 7.81
C ASN A 458 -7.90 -7.71 6.61
N LYS A 459 -7.24 -6.57 6.79
CA LYS A 459 -6.37 -5.92 5.81
C LYS A 459 -5.00 -5.70 6.43
N ASN A 460 -3.95 -6.01 5.68
CA ASN A 460 -2.59 -5.71 6.08
C ASN A 460 -1.94 -4.84 5.00
N LEU A 461 -1.18 -3.83 5.43
CA LEU A 461 -0.37 -2.98 4.57
C LEU A 461 1.11 -3.25 4.82
N LEU A 462 1.45 -4.51 5.12
CA LEU A 462 2.83 -4.97 5.11
C LEU A 462 3.27 -5.13 3.66
N VAL A 463 4.54 -4.87 3.39
CA VAL A 463 5.09 -5.06 2.04
C VAL A 463 5.29 -6.56 1.80
N VAL A 464 4.44 -7.14 0.98
CA VAL A 464 4.44 -8.56 0.62
C VAL A 464 4.70 -8.70 -0.88
N ASP A 465 5.75 -9.44 -1.25
CA ASP A 465 6.03 -9.82 -2.63
C ASP A 465 5.13 -11.02 -3.03
N GLU A 466 4.98 -11.33 -4.31
CA GLU A 466 3.89 -12.20 -4.81
C GLU A 466 4.19 -13.71 -4.76
N TRP A 467 5.38 -14.12 -4.29
CA TRP A 467 5.69 -15.55 -4.21
C TRP A 467 4.90 -16.24 -3.09
N ARG A 468 4.32 -17.40 -3.41
CA ARG A 468 3.59 -18.26 -2.48
C ARG A 468 4.09 -19.70 -2.55
N ILE A 469 3.98 -20.41 -1.44
CA ILE A 469 4.19 -21.87 -1.40
C ILE A 469 2.86 -22.53 -1.77
N CYS A 470 2.84 -23.22 -2.91
CA CYS A 470 1.71 -24.01 -3.32
C CYS A 470 1.47 -25.18 -2.34
N THR A 471 0.24 -25.35 -1.88
CA THR A 471 -0.16 -26.45 -0.98
C THR A 471 -0.63 -27.68 -1.71
N ALA A 472 -0.91 -27.58 -3.02
CA ALA A 472 -1.21 -28.73 -3.87
C ALA A 472 -0.09 -29.77 -3.79
N ARG A 473 -0.47 -31.05 -3.78
CA ARG A 473 0.48 -32.16 -3.72
C ARG A 473 1.26 -32.17 -5.04
N LEU A 474 2.57 -32.01 -4.95
CA LEU A 474 3.44 -32.19 -6.11
C LEU A 474 3.65 -33.69 -6.31
N VAL A 475 3.02 -34.28 -7.32
CA VAL A 475 3.28 -35.66 -7.73
C VAL A 475 4.55 -35.66 -8.58
N ALA A 476 5.65 -36.17 -8.03
CA ALA A 476 6.86 -36.40 -8.80
C ALA A 476 6.73 -37.73 -9.54
N THR A 477 6.41 -37.71 -10.83
CA THR A 477 6.48 -38.89 -11.68
C THR A 477 7.96 -39.19 -11.99
N GLN A 478 8.40 -40.41 -11.66
CA GLN A 478 9.69 -40.89 -12.12
C GLN A 478 9.57 -41.26 -13.61
N ILE A 479 10.22 -40.48 -14.48
CA ILE A 479 10.40 -40.88 -15.87
C ILE A 479 11.69 -41.68 -15.96
N SER A 480 11.61 -42.93 -16.44
CA SER A 480 12.79 -43.69 -16.84
C SER A 480 13.37 -43.05 -18.10
N VAL A 481 14.53 -42.41 -17.98
CA VAL A 481 15.30 -41.91 -19.12
C VAL A 481 15.74 -43.12 -19.94
N GLY A 482 14.97 -43.43 -20.99
CA GLY A 482 15.18 -44.63 -21.78
C GLY A 482 14.10 -44.90 -22.82
N GLU A 483 13.45 -43.89 -23.39
CA GLU A 483 12.70 -44.06 -24.64
C GLU A 483 12.65 -42.72 -25.39
N LYS A 484 13.08 -42.74 -26.66
CA LYS A 484 13.00 -41.59 -27.56
C LYS A 484 11.53 -41.28 -27.82
N ILE A 485 10.98 -40.29 -27.12
CA ILE A 485 9.73 -39.65 -27.52
C ILE A 485 10.10 -38.62 -28.58
N ILE A 486 9.73 -38.89 -29.83
CA ILE A 486 9.78 -37.91 -30.93
C ILE A 486 8.67 -36.89 -30.64
N PRO A 487 8.96 -35.59 -30.46
CA PRO A 487 7.92 -34.60 -30.26
C PRO A 487 7.22 -34.32 -31.59
N GLU A 488 5.92 -34.58 -31.64
CA GLU A 488 5.06 -34.11 -32.72
C GLU A 488 4.92 -32.59 -32.60
N VAL A 489 5.27 -31.91 -33.69
CA VAL A 489 5.33 -30.45 -33.79
C VAL A 489 3.91 -29.87 -33.79
N VAL A 490 3.56 -29.12 -32.74
CA VAL A 490 2.55 -28.07 -32.85
C VAL A 490 3.19 -26.75 -32.45
N ALA A 491 3.60 -26.01 -33.47
CA ALA A 491 4.17 -24.68 -33.35
C ALA A 491 3.09 -23.66 -32.97
N HIS A 492 3.28 -22.96 -31.84
CA HIS A 492 2.94 -21.54 -31.76
C HIS A 492 4.00 -20.80 -30.95
N THR A 493 4.44 -19.70 -31.55
CA THR A 493 5.74 -19.05 -31.42
C THR A 493 5.77 -18.04 -30.28
N ALA A 494 6.84 -18.03 -29.47
CA ALA A 494 7.41 -16.83 -28.88
C ALA A 494 8.93 -17.02 -28.65
N PRO A 495 9.81 -16.15 -29.18
CA PRO A 495 11.26 -16.38 -29.19
C PRO A 495 11.96 -15.74 -27.99
N ASN A 496 12.96 -16.43 -27.44
CA ASN A 496 14.32 -15.91 -27.23
C ASN A 496 15.13 -16.88 -26.36
N ILE A 497 15.71 -17.89 -27.00
CA ILE A 497 16.84 -18.67 -26.47
C ILE A 497 18.05 -18.30 -27.32
N ARG A 498 19.07 -17.70 -26.69
CA ARG A 498 20.42 -17.58 -27.27
C ARG A 498 21.12 -18.91 -27.07
N THR A 499 21.36 -19.62 -28.17
CA THR A 499 22.24 -20.79 -28.25
C THR A 499 23.70 -20.34 -28.32
N PHE A 500 24.58 -21.05 -27.61
CA PHE A 500 26.01 -21.09 -27.88
C PHE A 500 26.38 -22.57 -28.10
N ASN A 501 26.92 -22.86 -29.28
CA ASN A 501 27.37 -24.19 -29.69
C ASN A 501 28.83 -24.43 -29.30
N GLN A 502 29.07 -25.67 -28.83
CA GLN A 502 30.19 -26.59 -29.10
C GLN A 502 31.65 -26.10 -29.09
N HIS A 503 32.46 -26.74 -28.23
CA HIS A 503 33.44 -27.73 -28.70
C HIS A 503 33.78 -28.79 -27.64
N ASP A 504 34.17 -29.95 -28.17
CA ASP A 504 34.36 -31.31 -27.64
C ASP A 504 35.34 -31.50 -26.47
N GLU A 505 35.08 -32.46 -25.59
CA GLU A 505 35.74 -33.79 -25.62
C GLU A 505 35.19 -34.74 -24.54
N VAL A 506 35.14 -36.02 -24.93
CA VAL A 506 34.51 -37.15 -24.25
C VAL A 506 35.40 -37.71 -23.14
N THR A 507 34.83 -37.97 -21.96
CA THR A 507 35.22 -39.15 -21.17
C THR A 507 34.06 -39.68 -20.34
N ASP A 508 33.82 -40.95 -20.57
CA ASP A 508 32.67 -41.76 -20.19
C ASP A 508 32.71 -42.12 -18.70
N LYS A 509 31.72 -41.65 -17.92
CA LYS A 509 31.29 -42.28 -16.66
C LYS A 509 29.79 -42.09 -16.50
N GLN A 510 29.10 -43.19 -16.71
CA GLN A 510 27.65 -43.35 -16.70
C GLN A 510 27.08 -43.27 -15.27
N ASP A 511 26.99 -42.06 -14.71
CA ASP A 511 26.10 -41.81 -13.57
C ASP A 511 24.73 -41.37 -14.10
N LYS A 512 23.73 -42.24 -13.93
CA LYS A 512 22.34 -41.97 -14.31
C LYS A 512 21.83 -40.73 -13.56
N LEU A 513 21.93 -39.56 -14.19
CA LEU A 513 21.22 -38.35 -13.77
C LEU A 513 19.71 -38.61 -13.89
N LYS A 514 19.04 -38.82 -12.74
CA LYS A 514 17.58 -38.80 -12.66
C LYS A 514 17.12 -37.36 -12.84
N ALA A 515 16.55 -37.04 -14.00
CA ALA A 515 15.81 -35.81 -14.20
C ALA A 515 14.40 -35.99 -13.62
N TYR A 516 13.94 -35.03 -12.82
CA TYR A 516 12.58 -35.01 -12.27
C TYR A 516 11.79 -33.92 -13.02
N LEU A 517 10.68 -34.31 -13.64
CA LEU A 517 9.69 -33.36 -14.13
C LEU A 517 8.60 -33.22 -13.05
N ILE A 518 8.23 -32.00 -12.72
CA ILE A 518 7.16 -31.70 -11.76
C ILE A 518 6.00 -31.13 -12.56
N GLU A 519 4.92 -31.89 -12.69
CA GLU A 519 3.67 -31.42 -13.29
C GLU A 519 2.66 -31.07 -12.18
N PRO A 520 1.90 -29.96 -12.31
CA PRO A 520 0.82 -29.64 -11.38
C PRO A 520 -0.37 -30.58 -11.59
N ASP A 521 -0.89 -31.19 -10.52
CA ASP A 521 -2.10 -32.01 -10.54
C ASP A 521 -3.27 -31.18 -11.12
N THR A 522 -3.88 -31.66 -12.20
CA THR A 522 -5.17 -31.19 -12.68
C THR A 522 -6.23 -32.15 -12.16
N ASP A 523 -7.15 -31.65 -11.33
CA ASP A 523 -8.25 -32.46 -10.78
C ASP A 523 -9.17 -32.95 -11.92
N ASN A 524 -9.22 -34.27 -12.09
CA ASN A 524 -10.16 -34.95 -12.96
C ASN A 524 -11.58 -34.88 -12.38
N SER A 525 -12.44 -34.04 -12.97
CA SER A 525 -13.89 -34.19 -12.89
C SER A 525 -14.41 -34.86 -14.18
N GLU A 526 -14.26 -36.18 -14.28
CA GLU A 526 -15.07 -36.98 -15.20
C GLU A 526 -16.28 -37.53 -14.45
N SER A 527 -17.47 -37.02 -14.79
CA SER A 527 -18.74 -37.68 -14.47
C SER A 527 -19.40 -38.11 -15.78
N ASN A 528 -19.43 -39.43 -15.97
CA ASN A 528 -20.17 -40.17 -17.00
C ASN A 528 -21.64 -39.74 -17.08
N ILE A 529 -22.15 -39.47 -18.29
CA ILE A 529 -23.52 -39.85 -18.70
C ILE A 529 -23.48 -40.28 -20.19
N ASP A 530 -24.09 -41.44 -20.42
CA ASP A 530 -24.09 -42.29 -21.60
C ASP A 530 -24.64 -41.71 -22.91
N ASP A 531 -24.06 -42.23 -23.98
CA ASP A 531 -24.59 -42.34 -25.34
C ASP A 531 -25.93 -43.08 -25.39
N THR A 532 -26.88 -42.60 -26.21
CA THR A 532 -27.65 -43.42 -27.16
C THR A 532 -28.52 -42.54 -28.08
N GLY A 533 -28.44 -42.78 -29.39
CA GLY A 533 -29.62 -42.59 -30.28
C GLY A 533 -29.51 -41.72 -31.53
N SER A 534 -28.67 -42.14 -32.48
CA SER A 534 -28.80 -42.01 -33.97
C SER A 534 -30.04 -41.31 -34.58
N SER A 535 -29.81 -40.36 -35.50
CA SER A 535 -30.28 -40.45 -36.91
C SER A 535 -29.71 -39.33 -37.81
N LYS A 536 -29.30 -39.73 -39.01
CA LYS A 536 -28.79 -38.92 -40.14
C LYS A 536 -29.89 -38.05 -40.77
N ALA A 537 -29.55 -36.83 -41.24
CA ALA A 537 -29.65 -36.42 -42.66
C ALA A 537 -29.41 -34.90 -42.90
N LYS A 538 -28.45 -34.60 -43.79
CA LYS A 538 -28.41 -33.60 -44.90
C LYS A 538 -28.89 -32.14 -44.72
N ARG A 539 -28.00 -31.21 -45.14
CA ARG A 539 -28.16 -29.97 -46.00
C ARG A 539 -29.32 -29.02 -45.67
N GLU A 540 -29.13 -27.72 -45.47
CA GLU A 540 -28.63 -26.75 -46.47
C GLU A 540 -28.42 -25.36 -45.80
N GLN A 541 -27.61 -24.53 -46.45
CA GLN A 541 -27.40 -23.09 -46.18
C GLN A 541 -28.69 -22.30 -46.45
N ASP A 542 -28.98 -21.25 -45.66
CA ASP A 542 -29.22 -19.91 -46.21
C ASP A 542 -29.37 -18.81 -45.14
N SER A 543 -28.82 -17.65 -45.47
CA SER A 543 -28.97 -16.36 -44.78
C SER A 543 -30.15 -15.59 -45.37
N PRO A 544 -30.79 -14.63 -44.65
CA PRO A 544 -31.63 -13.62 -45.29
C PRO A 544 -30.95 -12.23 -45.36
N PRO A 545 -31.37 -11.36 -46.30
CA PRO A 545 -30.61 -10.19 -46.74
C PRO A 545 -31.08 -8.86 -46.15
N ARG A 546 -30.24 -7.84 -46.35
CA ARG A 546 -30.52 -6.39 -46.18
C ARG A 546 -31.50 -5.89 -47.25
N VAL A 547 -32.36 -4.93 -46.88
CA VAL A 547 -33.00 -3.99 -47.81
C VAL A 547 -32.90 -2.56 -47.28
N TYR A 548 -32.41 -1.70 -48.16
CA TYR A 548 -32.32 -0.24 -48.12
C TYR A 548 -33.71 0.38 -48.37
N ASN A 549 -33.99 1.55 -47.81
CA ASN A 549 -34.92 2.50 -48.44
C ASN A 549 -34.46 3.94 -48.15
N ASP A 550 -34.02 4.62 -49.21
CA ASP A 550 -33.89 6.06 -49.31
C ASP A 550 -35.27 6.69 -49.55
N GLN A 551 -35.55 7.82 -48.92
CA GLN A 551 -36.37 8.87 -49.54
C GLN A 551 -35.89 10.26 -49.09
N VAL A 552 -35.59 11.07 -50.10
CA VAL A 552 -35.13 12.47 -50.11
C VAL A 552 -36.34 13.41 -50.25
N LEU A 553 -36.12 14.69 -49.90
CA LEU A 553 -36.87 15.94 -50.18
C LEU A 553 -37.65 16.48 -48.96
N SER A 554 -37.62 17.77 -48.58
CA SER A 554 -36.96 18.98 -49.07
C SER A 554 -37.31 20.15 -48.14
N ASN A 555 -36.41 21.14 -48.01
CA ASN A 555 -36.62 22.58 -47.78
C ASN A 555 -37.69 23.07 -46.78
N ASN A 556 -37.22 23.65 -45.66
CA ASN A 556 -37.16 25.11 -45.43
C ASN A 556 -36.33 25.43 -44.19
#